data_AF-A0A8S3F1X1-F1
#
_entry.id   AF-A0A8S3F1X1-F1
#
_cell.length_a   1.000
_cell.length_b   1.000
_cell.length_c   1.000
_cell.angle_alpha   90.00
_cell.angle_beta   90.00
_cell.angle_gamma   90.00
#
_symmetry.space_group_name_H-M   'P 1'
#
loop_
_entity.id
_entity.type
_entity.pdbx_description
1 polymer ?
#
loop_
_entity_poly.entity_id
_entity_poly.type
_entity_poly.pdbx_seq_one_letter_code
_entity_poly.pdbx_strand_id
1 'polypeptide(L)' 'DQDPASFSWEAQQIMKQALLMRYSLIPFWYTLHHQATMESRTILQPLFFE' A
#
# COMPACT_ATOMS: atom_id res chain seq x y z
N ASP A 1 0.42 13.83 18.77
CA ASP A 1 0.16 12.45 18.36
C ASP A 1 -0.10 12.45 16.86
N GLN A 2 0.30 11.43 16.13
CA GLN A 2 0.10 11.30 14.67
C GLN A 2 -0.75 10.07 14.32
N ASP A 3 -1.40 9.46 15.32
CA ASP A 3 -2.40 8.43 15.06
C ASP A 3 -3.56 9.02 14.21
N PRO A 4 -4.07 8.32 13.19
CA PRO A 4 -5.20 8.78 12.38
C PRO A 4 -6.39 9.28 13.21
N ALA A 5 -6.70 8.64 14.35
CA ALA A 5 -7.80 9.02 15.23
C ALA A 5 -7.57 10.34 15.98
N SER A 6 -6.35 10.87 15.99
CA SER A 6 -6.01 12.16 16.61
C SER A 6 -6.29 13.38 15.71
N PHE A 7 -6.57 13.16 14.41
CA PHE A 7 -6.84 14.23 13.45
C PHE A 7 -8.33 14.60 13.36
N SER A 8 -8.67 15.66 12.61
CA SER A 8 -10.07 16.05 12.37
C SER A 8 -10.85 14.95 11.64
N TRP A 9 -12.18 15.03 11.71
CA TRP A 9 -13.06 14.06 11.06
C TRP A 9 -12.82 13.98 9.54
N GLU A 10 -12.60 15.11 8.87
CA GLU A 10 -12.33 15.18 7.44
C GLU A 10 -11.02 14.47 7.09
N ALA A 11 -9.96 14.72 7.85
CA ALA A 11 -8.67 14.06 7.68
C ALA A 11 -8.80 12.54 7.93
N GLN A 12 -9.55 12.13 8.94
CA GLN A 12 -9.83 10.72 9.21
C GLN A 12 -10.54 10.02 8.04
N GLN A 13 -11.49 10.68 7.38
CA GLN A 13 -12.16 10.10 6.21
C GLN A 13 -11.20 9.90 5.03
N ILE A 14 -10.31 10.87 4.78
CA ILE A 14 -9.28 10.74 3.73
C ILE A 14 -8.32 9.59 4.06
N MET A 15 -7.85 9.49 5.31
CA MET A 15 -6.97 8.41 5.76
C MET A 15 -7.66 7.04 5.64
N LYS A 16 -8.96 6.95 5.99
CA LYS A 16 -9.76 5.74 5.82
C LYS A 16 -9.84 5.31 4.34
N GLN A 17 -10.02 6.24 3.42
CA GLN A 17 -10.03 5.93 1.98
C GLN A 17 -8.69 5.37 1.50
N ALA A 18 -7.57 5.98 1.91
CA ALA A 18 -6.23 5.47 1.59
C ALA A 18 -6.00 4.06 2.14
N LEU A 19 -6.44 3.78 3.37
CA LEU A 19 -6.38 2.43 3.96
C LEU A 19 -7.23 1.44 3.17
N LEU A 20 -8.50 1.77 2.86
CA LEU A 20 -9.38 0.88 2.09
C LEU A 20 -8.78 0.54 0.72
N MET A 21 -8.16 1.51 0.04
CA MET A 21 -7.42 1.27 -1.20
C MET A 21 -6.22 0.33 -1.00
N ARG A 22 -5.43 0.52 0.06
CA ARG A 22 -4.33 -0.40 0.38
C ARG A 22 -4.85 -1.83 0.61
N TYR A 23 -5.94 -1.98 1.36
CA TYR A 23 -6.52 -3.28 1.68
C TYR A 23 -7.12 -3.98 0.46
N SER A 24 -7.70 -3.24 -0.49
CA SER A 24 -8.23 -3.84 -1.73
C SER A 24 -7.12 -4.40 -2.63
N LEU A 25 -5.90 -3.85 -2.54
CA LEU A 25 -4.74 -4.29 -3.32
C LEU A 25 -3.98 -5.47 -2.69
N ILE A 26 -4.27 -5.88 -1.45
CA ILE A 26 -3.50 -6.92 -0.72
C ILE A 26 -3.26 -8.19 -1.56
N PRO A 27 -4.23 -8.76 -2.28
CA PRO A 27 -3.98 -9.95 -3.10
C PRO A 27 -2.91 -9.73 -4.16
N PHE A 28 -2.94 -8.57 -4.83
CA PHE A 28 -1.95 -8.18 -5.83
C PHE A 28 -0.56 -7.99 -5.20
N TRP A 29 -0.48 -7.27 -4.08
CA TRP A 29 0.78 -7.13 -3.33
C TRP A 29 1.35 -8.48 -2.91
N TYR A 30 0.51 -9.42 -2.49
CA TYR A 30 0.94 -10.75 -2.11
C TYR A 30 1.55 -11.53 -3.29
N THR A 31 0.96 -11.40 -4.48
CA THR A 31 1.56 -11.95 -5.72
C THR A 31 2.92 -11.32 -6.02
N LEU A 32 3.06 -10.00 -5.87
CA LEU A 32 4.35 -9.32 -6.06
C LEU A 32 5.41 -9.81 -5.05
N HIS A 33 5.03 -10.01 -3.79
CA HIS A 33 5.92 -10.58 -2.77
C HIS A 33 6.37 -12.00 -3.12
N HIS A 34 5.45 -12.83 -3.63
CA HIS A 34 5.77 -14.18 -4.09
C HIS A 34 6.77 -14.14 -5.26
N GLN A 35 6.51 -13.32 -6.28
CA GLN A 35 7.39 -13.14 -7.43
C GLN A 35 8.77 -12.58 -7.02
N ALA A 36 8.79 -11.62 -6.10
CA ALA A 36 10.04 -11.06 -5.59
C ALA A 36 10.91 -12.13 -4.91
N THR A 37 10.27 -13.05 -4.17
CA THR A 37 10.97 -14.15 -3.48
C THR A 37 11.44 -15.24 -4.45
N MET A 38 10.63 -15.60 -5.45
CA MET A 38 10.94 -16.69 -6.38
C MET A 38 11.85 -16.27 -7.54
N GLU A 39 11.67 -15.05 -8.05
CA GLU A 39 12.32 -14.56 -9.28
C GLU A 39 13.34 -13.45 -9.00
N SER A 40 13.62 -13.14 -7.73
CA SER A 40 14.47 -12.00 -7.33
C SER A 40 14.01 -10.66 -7.92
N ARG A 41 12.71 -10.51 -8.22
CA ARG A 41 12.11 -9.25 -8.69
C ARG A 41 11.94 -8.24 -7.56
N THR A 42 11.83 -6.97 -7.90
CA THR A 42 11.51 -5.90 -6.94
C THR A 42 10.01 -5.66 -6.86
N ILE A 43 9.48 -5.43 -5.65
CA ILE A 43 8.06 -5.11 -5.44
C ILE A 43 7.77 -3.65 -5.80
N LEU A 44 8.64 -2.74 -5.34
CA LEU A 44 8.62 -1.33 -5.71
C LEU A 44 9.67 -1.13 -6.80
N GLN A 45 9.21 -0.94 -8.03
CA GLN A 45 10.06 -0.77 -9.20
C GLN A 45 9.97 0.68 -9.69
N PRO A 46 11.10 1.40 -9.79
CA PRO A 46 11.12 2.68 -10.50
C PRO A 46 10.74 2.47 -11.97
N LEU A 47 10.00 3.41 -12.56
CA LEU A 47 9.53 3.34 -13.95
C LEU A 47 10.65 3.13 -14.98
N PHE A 48 11.89 3.51 -14.67
CA PHE A 48 13.04 3.27 -15.55
C PHE A 48 13.38 1.78 -15.75
N PHE A 49 13.01 0.92 -14.79
CA PHE A 49 13.33 -0.50 -14.83
C PHE A 49 12.20 -1.35 -15.43
N GLU A 50 11.05 -0.76 -15.77
CA GLU A 50 9.96 -1.47 -16.44
C GLU A 50 10.35 -1.96 -17.84
#